data_AF-A0A1M4W685-F1
#
_entry.id   AF-A0A1M4W685-F1
#
_cell.length_a   1.000
_cell.length_b   1.000
_cell.length_c   1.000
_cell.angle_alpha   90.00
_cell.angle_beta   90.00
_cell.angle_gamma   90.00
#
_symmetry.space_group_name_H-M   'P 1'
#
loop_
_entity.id
_entity.type
_entity.pdbx_description
1 polymer ?
#
loop_
_entity_poly.entity_id
_entity_poly.type
_entity_poly.pdbx_seq_one_letter_code
_entity_poly.pdbx_strand_id
1 'polypeptide(L)'
;MQIIRRFNFVLIIHLFMVGCKKDIVASSKIDVKSNKAERINKNDKTFPKLEEIKHSPSLVISCGSGCAMTYNTKMITQNGLDIKVKFTVDLFINEELSDTYNETYIFSYNSLYKLKKITKESEGNEDFLETQSIDNQRSFRDFAKELIENKTDVSENCFKDILNVFLQKNKKEYKHFRYLVSENMFLDYFIKDNEKVNKNWGEKEENGYEYYIKGDVKNHLKSGHWEEKRYSFEYNRSVWLDGDYNNGIRDKEWNISPEGAVEKINLYKKGSIVKTFSP
;
A
#
# COMPACT_ATOMS: atom_id res chain seq x y z
N MET A 1 -51.79 -44.05 -66.16
CA MET A 1 -50.66 -44.53 -66.99
C MET A 1 -49.39 -43.91 -66.44
N GLN A 2 -48.47 -44.72 -65.93
CA GLN A 2 -47.16 -44.32 -65.38
C GLN A 2 -46.19 -43.91 -66.50
N ILE A 3 -45.19 -43.08 -66.17
CA ILE A 3 -43.75 -43.12 -66.54
C ILE A 3 -43.11 -41.96 -65.74
N ILE A 4 -42.38 -42.15 -64.63
CA ILE A 4 -41.03 -42.71 -64.43
C ILE A 4 -39.88 -41.70 -64.76
N ARG A 5 -39.05 -41.48 -63.71
CA ARG A 5 -37.56 -41.28 -63.67
C ARG A 5 -36.94 -39.89 -63.36
N ARG A 6 -36.47 -39.81 -62.11
CA ARG A 6 -35.07 -39.65 -61.61
C ARG A 6 -34.44 -38.24 -61.42
N PHE A 7 -34.32 -37.88 -60.14
CA PHE A 7 -33.08 -37.67 -59.34
C PHE A 7 -31.80 -37.15 -60.05
N ASN A 8 -31.40 -35.91 -59.74
CA ASN A 8 -30.16 -35.52 -59.03
C ASN A 8 -30.10 -33.97 -58.91
N PHE A 9 -30.12 -33.38 -57.71
CA PHE A 9 -28.98 -33.08 -56.83
C PHE A 9 -28.08 -31.92 -57.33
N VAL A 10 -28.46 -30.66 -57.06
CA VAL A 10 -27.55 -29.50 -56.82
C VAL A 10 -28.36 -28.46 -56.02
N LEU A 11 -28.17 -28.34 -54.70
CA LEU A 11 -27.27 -27.38 -54.03
C LEU A 11 -27.63 -25.91 -54.32
N ILE A 12 -28.22 -25.22 -53.32
CA ILE A 12 -27.96 -23.83 -52.88
C ILE A 12 -28.98 -23.54 -51.76
N ILE A 13 -28.59 -23.88 -50.53
CA ILE A 13 -29.13 -23.23 -49.32
C ILE A 13 -28.08 -22.18 -48.98
N HIS A 14 -28.33 -20.92 -49.32
CA HIS A 14 -27.63 -19.76 -48.77
C HIS A 14 -28.70 -18.84 -48.18
N LEU A 15 -28.77 -18.82 -46.85
CA LEU A 15 -28.19 -17.79 -45.98
C LEU A 15 -29.20 -16.66 -45.80
N PHE A 16 -29.89 -16.65 -44.65
CA PHE A 16 -29.99 -15.48 -43.75
C PHE A 16 -30.67 -15.95 -42.45
N MET A 17 -29.96 -16.81 -41.72
CA MET A 17 -30.17 -16.91 -40.27
C MET A 17 -29.49 -15.69 -39.66
N VAL A 18 -30.27 -14.66 -39.34
CA VAL A 18 -29.81 -13.55 -38.48
C VAL A 18 -29.72 -14.12 -37.07
N GLY A 19 -28.58 -14.77 -36.79
CA GLY A 19 -28.18 -15.14 -35.44
C GLY A 19 -27.65 -13.92 -34.72
N CYS A 20 -28.22 -13.61 -33.56
CA CYS A 20 -27.62 -12.69 -32.60
C CYS A 20 -26.18 -13.11 -32.32
N LYS A 21 -25.20 -12.28 -32.71
CA LYS A 21 -23.90 -12.29 -32.03
C LYS A 21 -24.14 -11.79 -30.61
N LYS A 22 -24.23 -12.71 -29.66
CA LYS A 22 -23.66 -12.43 -28.34
C LYS A 22 -22.16 -12.40 -28.57
N ASP A 23 -21.60 -11.20 -28.64
CA ASP A 23 -20.18 -11.05 -28.32
C ASP A 23 -20.05 -11.46 -26.85
N ILE A 24 -19.71 -12.73 -26.65
CA ILE A 24 -19.08 -13.19 -25.43
C ILE A 24 -17.83 -12.36 -25.37
N VAL A 25 -17.84 -11.32 -24.53
CA VAL A 25 -16.61 -10.71 -24.01
C VAL A 25 -15.79 -11.90 -23.55
N ALA A 26 -14.77 -12.24 -24.32
CA ALA A 26 -13.77 -13.19 -23.90
C ALA A 26 -13.33 -12.66 -22.56
N SER A 27 -13.66 -13.37 -21.47
CA SER A 27 -13.02 -13.06 -20.21
C SER A 27 -11.54 -13.23 -20.52
N SER A 28 -10.82 -12.12 -20.50
CA SER A 28 -9.37 -12.17 -20.43
C SER A 28 -9.11 -12.86 -19.10
N LYS A 29 -8.94 -14.18 -19.14
CA LYS A 29 -8.23 -14.89 -18.10
C LYS A 29 -6.90 -14.15 -18.02
N ILE A 30 -6.74 -13.37 -16.95
CA ILE A 30 -5.42 -13.00 -16.50
C ILE A 30 -4.80 -14.34 -16.10
N ASP A 31 -4.10 -14.99 -17.02
CA ASP A 31 -3.13 -16.01 -16.68
C ASP A 31 -2.06 -15.29 -15.88
N VAL A 32 -2.24 -15.23 -14.56
CA VAL A 32 -1.13 -15.05 -13.65
C VAL A 32 -0.32 -16.33 -13.78
N LYS A 33 0.59 -16.36 -14.76
CA LYS A 33 1.74 -17.23 -14.69
C LYS A 33 2.53 -16.77 -13.47
N SER A 34 2.21 -17.39 -12.33
CA SER A 34 3.14 -17.55 -11.23
C SER A 34 4.36 -18.26 -11.82
N ASN A 35 5.31 -17.46 -12.29
CA ASN A 35 6.63 -17.98 -12.57
C ASN A 35 7.16 -18.46 -11.23
N LYS A 36 7.13 -19.79 -11.08
CA LYS A 36 7.92 -20.57 -10.14
C LYS A 36 9.22 -19.84 -9.90
N ALA A 37 9.45 -19.40 -8.66
CA ALA A 37 10.62 -18.63 -8.27
C ALA A 37 11.88 -19.31 -8.79
N GLU A 38 12.40 -18.76 -9.88
CA GLU A 38 13.65 -19.19 -10.46
C GLU A 38 14.73 -18.65 -9.52
N ARG A 39 15.49 -19.58 -8.92
CA ARG A 39 16.67 -19.26 -8.12
C ARG A 39 17.64 -18.51 -9.01
N ILE A 40 17.66 -17.17 -8.91
CA ILE A 40 18.75 -16.38 -9.45
C ILE A 40 19.94 -16.59 -8.53
N ASN A 41 20.95 -17.23 -9.11
CA ASN A 41 22.24 -17.50 -8.49
C ASN A 41 22.88 -16.22 -7.95
N LYS A 42 23.51 -16.38 -6.78
CA LYS A 42 24.54 -15.50 -6.22
C LYS A 42 25.51 -15.04 -7.31
N ASN A 43 25.66 -13.73 -7.50
CA ASN A 43 26.92 -13.02 -7.26
C ASN A 43 26.75 -11.52 -7.51
N ASP A 44 27.37 -10.74 -6.62
CA ASP A 44 27.60 -9.30 -6.67
C ASP A 44 26.40 -8.35 -6.75
N LYS A 45 25.85 -8.05 -5.56
CA LYS A 45 25.97 -6.71 -4.98
C LYS A 45 26.32 -6.85 -3.51
N THR A 46 27.50 -6.35 -3.14
CA THR A 46 28.01 -6.24 -1.78
C THR A 46 26.91 -5.72 -0.85
N PHE A 47 26.44 -6.57 0.07
CA PHE A 47 25.64 -6.12 1.19
C PHE A 47 26.49 -5.12 1.98
N PRO A 48 25.97 -3.94 2.35
CA PRO A 48 26.67 -3.08 3.27
C PRO A 48 26.95 -3.88 4.54
N LYS A 49 28.24 -3.95 4.87
CA LYS A 49 28.78 -4.54 6.09
C LYS A 49 27.99 -3.99 7.27
N LEU A 50 27.57 -4.91 8.14
CA LEU A 50 26.93 -4.66 9.43
C LEU A 50 27.58 -3.43 10.10
N GLU A 51 26.88 -2.31 10.10
CA GLU A 51 27.27 -1.16 10.91
C GLU A 51 26.94 -1.48 12.36
N GLU A 52 27.97 -1.50 13.18
CA GLU A 52 27.87 -1.45 14.63
C GLU A 52 27.04 -0.21 14.98
N ILE A 53 25.83 -0.42 15.50
CA ILE A 53 24.94 0.67 15.90
C ILE A 53 25.67 1.43 17.03
N LYS A 54 26.08 2.67 16.77
CA LYS A 54 26.90 3.49 17.68
C LYS A 54 26.25 3.71 19.06
N HIS A 55 24.94 3.55 19.18
CA HIS A 55 24.22 3.49 20.46
C HIS A 55 23.24 2.31 20.43
N SER A 56 23.65 1.19 21.02
CA SER A 56 22.75 0.06 21.24
C SER A 56 21.82 0.43 22.40
N PRO A 57 20.50 0.61 22.17
CA PRO A 57 19.59 0.97 23.24
C PRO A 57 19.62 -0.12 24.33
N SER A 58 19.36 0.27 25.57
CA SER A 58 19.26 -0.64 26.71
C SER A 58 18.02 -0.27 27.51
N LEU A 59 17.39 -1.24 28.16
CA LEU A 59 16.26 -0.95 29.05
C LEU A 59 16.51 -1.53 30.44
N VAL A 60 15.98 -0.85 31.45
CA VAL A 60 16.00 -1.32 32.83
C VAL A 60 14.56 -1.58 33.26
N ILE A 61 14.35 -2.73 33.89
CA ILE A 61 13.07 -3.08 34.51
C ILE A 61 13.27 -3.32 36.01
N SER A 62 12.25 -2.98 36.79
CA SER A 62 12.19 -3.39 38.19
C SER A 62 11.43 -4.72 38.30
N CYS A 63 12.00 -5.67 39.03
CA CYS A 63 11.34 -6.93 39.39
C CYS A 63 10.74 -6.88 40.81
N GLY A 64 10.77 -5.72 41.48
CA GLY A 64 10.23 -5.50 42.82
C GLY A 64 11.17 -5.93 43.95
N SER A 65 10.92 -5.50 45.20
CA SER A 65 11.63 -5.95 46.40
C SER A 65 13.17 -5.89 46.34
N GLY A 66 13.74 -4.81 45.77
CA GLY A 66 15.20 -4.65 45.61
C GLY A 66 15.80 -5.40 44.43
N CYS A 67 14.97 -5.96 43.55
CA CYS A 67 15.38 -6.62 42.31
C CYS A 67 15.27 -5.66 41.10
N ALA A 68 16.32 -5.61 40.29
CA ALA A 68 16.33 -4.90 39.01
C ALA A 68 17.02 -5.74 37.93
N MET A 69 16.59 -5.61 36.68
CA MET A 69 17.23 -6.25 35.53
C MET A 69 17.60 -5.20 34.49
N THR A 70 18.84 -5.24 34.03
CA THR A 70 19.33 -4.39 32.93
C THR A 70 19.50 -5.22 31.68
N TYR A 71 18.79 -4.84 30.63
CA TYR A 71 18.81 -5.50 29.33
C TYR A 71 19.74 -4.72 28.39
N ASN A 72 20.96 -5.23 28.24
CA ASN A 72 21.97 -4.67 27.36
C ASN A 72 21.87 -5.29 25.98
N THR A 73 21.59 -4.48 24.96
CA THR A 73 21.46 -4.99 23.58
C THR A 73 22.78 -5.53 23.07
N LYS A 74 22.83 -6.82 22.75
CA LYS A 74 23.99 -7.50 22.18
C LYS A 74 23.94 -7.56 20.66
N MET A 75 22.76 -7.79 20.10
CA MET A 75 22.58 -7.91 18.65
C MET A 75 21.14 -7.60 18.27
N ILE A 76 20.97 -6.87 17.17
CA ILE A 76 19.68 -6.61 16.54
C ILE A 76 19.71 -7.19 15.13
N THR A 77 18.69 -7.97 14.78
CA THR A 77 18.46 -8.47 13.42
C THR A 77 17.03 -8.17 13.02
N GLN A 78 16.80 -7.82 11.76
CA GLN A 78 15.47 -7.50 11.25
C GLN A 78 15.09 -8.46 10.14
N ASN A 79 13.84 -8.96 10.19
CA ASN A 79 13.23 -9.73 9.13
C ASN A 79 11.81 -9.20 8.87
N GLY A 80 11.65 -8.39 7.83
CA GLY A 80 10.37 -7.72 7.57
C GLY A 80 9.93 -6.82 8.72
N LEU A 81 8.74 -7.09 9.26
CA LEU A 81 8.12 -6.36 10.38
C LEU A 81 8.49 -6.94 11.75
N ASP A 82 9.36 -7.94 11.80
CA ASP A 82 9.86 -8.50 13.04
C ASP A 82 11.30 -8.02 13.29
N ILE A 83 11.55 -7.48 14.48
CA ILE A 83 12.89 -7.12 14.95
C ILE A 83 13.26 -8.09 16.06
N LYS A 84 14.25 -8.93 15.79
CA LYS A 84 14.82 -9.86 16.78
C LYS A 84 15.98 -9.18 17.49
N VAL A 85 15.87 -9.07 18.81
CA VAL A 85 16.87 -8.46 19.68
C VAL A 85 17.38 -9.51 20.64
N LYS A 86 18.70 -9.68 20.66
CA LYS A 86 19.40 -10.49 21.66
C LYS A 86 19.96 -9.54 22.72
N PHE A 87 19.61 -9.79 23.97
CA PHE A 87 20.10 -9.07 25.12
C PHE A 87 21.09 -9.90 25.92
N THR A 88 22.01 -9.21 26.59
CA THR A 88 22.67 -9.68 27.79
C THR A 88 21.96 -9.03 28.97
N VAL A 89 21.39 -9.85 29.85
CA VAL A 89 20.55 -9.41 30.97
C VAL A 89 21.38 -9.55 32.24
N ASP A 90 21.57 -8.43 32.93
CA ASP A 90 22.23 -8.37 34.24
C ASP A 90 21.16 -8.24 35.33
N LEU A 91 21.10 -9.22 36.22
CA LEU A 91 20.17 -9.26 37.36
C LEU A 91 20.86 -8.72 38.60
N PHE A 92 20.23 -7.73 39.24
CA PHE A 92 20.68 -7.13 40.48
C PHE A 92 19.69 -7.45 41.60
N ILE A 93 20.21 -7.87 42.75
CA ILE A 93 19.44 -8.10 43.97
C ILE A 93 20.11 -7.30 45.08
N ASN A 94 19.35 -6.40 45.71
CA ASN A 94 19.88 -5.45 46.72
C ASN A 94 21.09 -4.67 46.20
N GLU A 95 21.01 -4.20 44.95
CA GLU A 95 22.05 -3.41 44.27
C GLU A 95 23.34 -4.19 43.93
N GLU A 96 23.41 -5.49 44.26
CA GLU A 96 24.53 -6.37 43.90
C GLU A 96 24.21 -7.20 42.65
N LEU A 97 25.15 -7.29 41.72
CA LEU A 97 25.03 -8.14 40.53
C LEU A 97 24.95 -9.62 40.97
N SER A 98 23.80 -10.22 40.76
CA SER A 98 23.51 -11.60 41.15
C SER A 98 23.78 -12.59 40.01
N ASP A 99 23.43 -12.24 38.76
CA ASP A 99 23.58 -13.13 37.60
C ASP A 99 23.64 -12.34 36.28
N THR A 100 24.21 -12.95 35.26
CA THR A 100 24.25 -12.44 33.88
C THR A 100 23.93 -13.57 32.90
N TYR A 101 22.87 -13.41 32.11
CA TYR A 101 22.45 -14.40 31.11
C TYR A 101 22.04 -13.73 29.79
N ASN A 102 21.70 -14.53 28.77
CA ASN A 102 21.25 -13.99 27.48
C ASN A 102 19.80 -14.36 27.22
N GLU A 103 19.05 -13.40 26.69
CA GLU A 103 17.68 -13.61 26.25
C GLU A 103 17.48 -13.10 24.83
N THR A 104 16.57 -13.71 24.08
CA THR A 104 16.20 -13.27 22.74
C THR A 104 14.71 -12.95 22.69
N TYR A 105 14.40 -11.77 22.22
CA TYR A 105 13.04 -11.28 22.03
C TYR A 105 12.79 -10.94 20.57
N ILE A 106 11.56 -11.18 20.12
CA ILE A 106 11.08 -10.77 18.80
C ILE A 106 9.99 -9.72 19.04
N PHE A 107 10.29 -8.50 18.60
CA PHE A 107 9.36 -7.39 18.58
C PHE A 107 8.64 -7.44 17.23
N SER A 108 7.37 -7.84 17.26
CA SER A 108 6.54 -7.93 16.07
C SER A 108 5.70 -6.67 15.92
N TYR A 109 5.77 -6.06 14.74
CA TYR A 109 5.02 -4.87 14.43
C TYR A 109 3.95 -5.14 13.36
N ASN A 110 2.90 -4.32 13.35
CA ASN A 110 1.98 -4.32 12.21
C ASN A 110 2.56 -3.51 11.03
N SER A 111 1.83 -3.43 9.91
CA SER A 111 2.25 -2.64 8.74
C SER A 111 2.45 -1.15 9.05
N LEU A 112 1.77 -0.63 10.08
CA LEU A 112 1.93 0.74 10.60
C LEU A 112 3.13 0.89 11.54
N TYR A 113 3.91 -0.18 11.71
CA TYR A 113 4.95 -0.36 12.71
C TYR A 113 4.54 0.08 14.11
N LYS A 114 3.27 -0.10 14.45
CA LYS A 114 2.85 -0.11 15.84
C LYS A 114 3.21 -1.48 16.40
N LEU A 115 3.81 -1.48 17.58
CA LEU A 115 4.15 -2.72 18.28
C LEU A 115 2.87 -3.54 18.46
N LYS A 116 2.84 -4.74 17.87
CA LYS A 116 1.70 -5.65 17.96
C LYS A 116 1.85 -6.58 19.15
N LYS A 117 3.04 -7.17 19.31
CA LYS A 117 3.37 -8.09 20.40
C LYS A 117 4.88 -8.19 20.57
N ILE A 118 5.29 -8.66 21.73
CA ILE A 118 6.67 -9.11 21.97
C ILE A 118 6.61 -10.60 22.30
N THR A 119 7.45 -11.41 21.66
CA THR A 119 7.56 -12.84 22.00
C THR A 119 8.98 -13.15 22.46
N LYS A 120 9.13 -13.92 23.53
CA LYS A 120 10.43 -14.42 23.97
C LYS A 120 10.71 -15.76 23.29
N GLU A 121 11.87 -15.89 22.64
CA GLU A 121 12.19 -17.05 21.79
C GLU A 121 12.16 -18.38 22.56
N SER A 122 12.45 -18.36 23.86
CA SER A 122 12.44 -19.53 24.74
C SER A 122 11.05 -19.96 25.22
N GLU A 123 10.03 -19.12 25.11
CA GLU A 123 8.71 -19.31 25.75
C GLU A 123 7.55 -19.43 24.73
N GLY A 124 7.85 -19.51 23.43
CA GLY A 124 6.85 -19.74 22.38
C GLY A 124 6.22 -18.46 21.82
N ASN A 125 4.96 -18.54 21.40
CA ASN A 125 4.28 -17.50 20.61
C ASN A 125 3.42 -16.52 21.43
N GLU A 126 3.40 -16.67 22.76
CA GLU A 126 2.64 -15.82 23.68
C GLU A 126 3.18 -14.38 23.71
N ASP A 127 2.27 -13.42 23.93
CA ASP A 127 2.66 -12.02 24.04
C ASP A 127 3.27 -11.76 25.43
N PHE A 128 4.60 -11.80 25.48
CA PHE A 128 5.39 -11.52 26.67
C PHE A 128 5.07 -10.14 27.26
N LEU A 129 4.70 -9.16 26.43
CA LEU A 129 4.43 -7.82 26.93
C LEU A 129 3.24 -7.81 27.90
N GLU A 130 2.21 -8.60 27.62
CA GLU A 130 0.99 -8.68 28.43
C GLU A 130 1.22 -9.40 29.77
N THR A 131 2.34 -10.13 29.94
CA THR A 131 2.69 -10.79 31.21
C THR A 131 3.45 -9.87 32.17
N GLN A 132 3.88 -8.69 31.70
CA GLN A 132 4.68 -7.75 32.48
C GLN A 132 3.83 -6.79 33.32
N SER A 133 4.43 -6.26 34.39
CA SER A 133 3.85 -5.13 35.14
C SER A 133 3.71 -3.89 34.25
N ILE A 134 2.81 -2.98 34.63
CA ILE A 134 2.52 -1.75 33.84
C ILE A 134 3.79 -0.93 33.58
N ASP A 135 4.66 -0.80 34.57
CA ASP A 135 5.91 -0.05 34.42
C ASP A 135 6.89 -0.76 33.47
N ASN A 136 7.01 -2.08 33.58
CA ASN A 136 7.86 -2.86 32.68
C ASN A 136 7.31 -2.84 31.25
N GLN A 137 5.98 -2.87 31.08
CA GLN A 137 5.35 -2.69 29.77
C GLN A 137 5.73 -1.36 29.14
N ARG A 138 5.78 -0.27 29.93
CA ARG A 138 6.23 1.03 29.45
C ARG A 138 7.69 0.96 28.98
N SER A 139 8.60 0.42 29.79
CA SER A 139 10.01 0.27 29.42
C SER A 139 10.20 -0.51 28.11
N PHE A 140 9.47 -1.62 27.92
CA PHE A 140 9.52 -2.39 26.67
C PHE A 140 8.94 -1.64 25.47
N ARG A 141 7.87 -0.86 25.65
CA ARG A 141 7.27 -0.04 24.58
C ARG A 141 8.18 1.12 24.18
N ASP A 142 8.83 1.77 25.15
CA ASP A 142 9.79 2.85 24.91
C ASP A 142 11.01 2.31 24.15
N PHE A 143 11.55 1.17 24.59
CA PHE A 143 12.61 0.49 23.86
C PHE A 143 12.20 0.10 22.44
N ALA A 144 10.99 -0.45 22.25
CA ALA A 144 10.47 -0.81 20.94
C ALA A 144 10.37 0.41 20.01
N LYS A 145 10.06 1.58 20.57
CA LYS A 145 10.03 2.86 19.84
C LYS A 145 11.45 3.26 19.41
N GLU A 146 12.44 3.15 20.29
CA GLU A 146 13.84 3.43 19.95
C GLU A 146 14.39 2.51 18.85
N LEU A 147 13.98 1.23 18.82
CA LEU A 147 14.37 0.27 17.77
C LEU A 147 13.98 0.72 16.35
N ILE A 148 12.93 1.53 16.24
CA ILE A 148 12.44 2.06 14.96
C ILE A 148 12.85 3.52 14.72
N GLU A 149 13.15 4.28 15.78
CA GLU A 149 13.62 5.67 15.70
C GLU A 149 15.10 5.79 15.30
N ASN A 150 15.95 4.85 15.72
CA ASN A 150 17.37 4.80 15.30
C ASN A 150 17.57 4.42 13.82
N LYS A 151 16.50 4.18 13.07
CA LYS A 151 16.51 3.92 11.61
C LYS A 151 16.01 5.12 10.80
N THR A 152 15.64 6.21 11.46
CA THR A 152 14.98 7.36 10.86
C THR A 152 15.73 8.65 11.15
N ASP A 153 16.95 8.76 10.60
CA ASP A 153 17.61 10.07 10.37
C ASP A 153 17.25 10.66 8.99
N VAL A 154 16.14 10.20 8.41
CA VAL A 154 15.45 10.86 7.31
C VAL A 154 13.99 11.03 7.71
N SER A 155 13.68 12.23 8.18
CA SER A 155 12.35 12.86 8.28
C SER A 155 11.22 12.07 8.96
N GLU A 156 10.68 12.67 10.03
CA GLU A 156 9.25 12.77 10.34
C GLU A 156 8.36 11.55 10.06
N ASN A 157 7.76 11.05 11.15
CA ASN A 157 6.46 10.37 11.16
C ASN A 157 5.63 10.50 9.87
N CYS A 158 5.14 9.35 9.37
CA CYS A 158 3.99 9.18 8.44
C CYS A 158 4.27 8.66 7.00
N PHE A 159 5.05 7.60 6.81
CA PHE A 159 5.13 6.91 5.49
C PHE A 159 4.70 5.43 5.46
N LYS A 160 4.18 4.86 6.55
CA LYS A 160 3.91 3.41 6.64
C LYS A 160 2.68 2.91 5.88
N ASP A 161 1.80 3.82 5.49
CA ASP A 161 0.65 3.54 4.63
C ASP A 161 0.81 4.09 3.21
N ILE A 162 2.02 4.53 2.81
CA ILE A 162 2.21 5.18 1.51
C ILE A 162 2.73 4.18 0.49
N LEU A 163 1.85 3.73 -0.41
CA LEU A 163 2.19 2.91 -1.56
C LEU A 163 2.76 3.79 -2.69
N ASN A 164 3.98 3.47 -3.11
CA ASN A 164 4.63 4.11 -4.25
C ASN A 164 4.38 3.28 -5.52
N VAL A 165 3.76 3.89 -6.52
CA VAL A 165 3.44 3.25 -7.81
C VAL A 165 4.19 3.96 -8.93
N PHE A 166 4.95 3.19 -9.70
CA PHE A 166 5.72 3.67 -10.85
C PHE A 166 5.06 3.18 -12.14
N LEU A 167 4.61 4.12 -12.98
CA LEU A 167 4.11 3.78 -14.30
C LEU A 167 5.23 3.84 -15.33
N GLN A 168 5.36 2.78 -16.13
CA GLN A 168 6.31 2.71 -17.22
C GLN A 168 5.60 2.39 -18.54
N LYS A 169 5.92 3.13 -19.60
CA LYS A 169 5.46 2.89 -20.98
C LYS A 169 6.70 2.79 -21.87
N ASN A 170 6.83 1.71 -22.64
CA ASN A 170 7.98 1.48 -23.54
C ASN A 170 9.35 1.60 -22.82
N LYS A 171 9.47 1.03 -21.61
CA LYS A 171 10.66 1.10 -20.75
C LYS A 171 11.08 2.51 -20.31
N LYS A 172 10.24 3.52 -20.54
CA LYS A 172 10.41 4.87 -20.00
C LYS A 172 9.50 5.02 -18.79
N GLU A 173 10.06 5.47 -17.69
CA GLU A 173 9.28 5.89 -16.52
C GLU A 173 8.47 7.12 -16.90
N TYR A 174 7.18 7.06 -16.61
CA TYR A 174 6.20 8.03 -17.05
C TYR A 174 5.71 8.90 -15.90
N LYS A 175 5.48 8.29 -14.73
CA LYS A 175 5.05 8.99 -13.53
C LYS A 175 5.23 8.13 -12.29
N HIS A 176 5.52 8.82 -11.18
CA HIS A 176 5.51 8.27 -9.84
C HIS A 176 4.28 8.81 -9.10
N PHE A 177 3.42 7.90 -8.64
CA PHE A 177 2.27 8.19 -7.78
C PHE A 177 2.52 7.66 -6.38
N ARG A 178 1.99 8.37 -5.39
CA ARG A 178 2.00 7.95 -3.99
C ARG A 178 0.57 7.87 -3.51
N TYR A 179 0.24 6.79 -2.81
CA TYR A 179 -1.11 6.56 -2.30
C TYR A 179 -1.07 6.27 -0.82
N LEU A 180 -1.85 7.01 -0.03
CA LEU A 180 -2.16 6.62 1.34
C LEU A 180 -3.19 5.48 1.31
N VAL A 181 -2.84 4.33 1.89
CA VAL A 181 -3.71 3.17 2.03
C VAL A 181 -4.41 3.27 3.38
N SER A 182 -5.71 3.57 3.37
CA SER A 182 -6.50 3.76 4.58
C SER A 182 -7.91 3.25 4.39
N GLU A 183 -8.45 2.51 5.36
CA GLU A 183 -9.83 1.99 5.35
C GLU A 183 -10.19 1.26 4.03
N ASN A 184 -9.27 0.45 3.49
CA ASN A 184 -9.39 -0.24 2.20
C ASN A 184 -9.47 0.67 0.95
N MET A 185 -9.08 1.94 1.08
CA MET A 185 -9.00 2.91 -0.02
C MET A 185 -7.55 3.26 -0.35
N PHE A 186 -7.32 3.65 -1.60
CA PHE A 186 -6.07 4.25 -2.07
C PHE A 186 -6.33 5.75 -2.29
N LEU A 187 -5.77 6.60 -1.45
CA LEU A 187 -5.96 8.05 -1.50
C LEU A 187 -4.71 8.71 -2.09
N ASP A 188 -4.85 9.57 -3.10
CA ASP A 188 -3.73 10.30 -3.69
C ASP A 188 -2.97 11.10 -2.60
N TYR A 189 -1.69 10.77 -2.39
CA TYR A 189 -0.84 11.38 -1.35
C TYR A 189 0.20 12.34 -1.93
N PHE A 190 0.33 13.51 -1.32
CA PHE A 190 1.24 14.58 -1.72
C PHE A 190 2.28 14.82 -0.63
N ILE A 191 3.56 14.84 -1.00
CA ILE A 191 4.67 15.05 -0.05
C ILE A 191 4.57 16.41 0.63
N LYS A 192 4.26 17.44 -0.17
CA LYS A 192 4.10 18.80 0.33
C LYS A 192 2.64 19.00 0.68
N ASP A 193 2.38 19.28 1.95
CA ASP A 193 1.06 19.67 2.40
C ASP A 193 0.78 21.14 2.09
N ASN A 194 -0.51 21.52 2.05
CA ASN A 194 -0.97 22.89 1.81
C ASN A 194 -0.45 23.50 0.50
N GLU A 195 -0.15 22.66 -0.50
CA GLU A 195 0.30 23.09 -1.83
C GLU A 195 -0.88 23.24 -2.81
N LYS A 196 -0.74 24.20 -3.73
CA LYS A 196 -1.57 24.27 -4.94
C LYS A 196 -0.95 23.38 -6.01
N VAL A 197 -1.72 22.42 -6.50
CA VAL A 197 -1.28 21.52 -7.55
C VAL A 197 -1.80 22.02 -8.89
N ASN A 198 -0.94 22.04 -9.89
CA ASN A 198 -1.29 22.19 -11.30
C ASN A 198 -0.25 21.41 -12.11
N LYS A 199 -0.58 20.17 -12.47
CA LYS A 199 0.36 19.22 -13.08
C LYS A 199 -0.32 18.55 -14.27
N ASN A 200 0.40 18.44 -15.38
CA ASN A 200 0.04 17.61 -16.52
C ASN A 200 1.18 16.63 -16.83
N TRP A 201 0.81 15.52 -17.44
CA TRP A 201 1.73 14.53 -18.03
C TRP A 201 0.92 13.73 -19.03
N GLY A 202 1.56 13.12 -20.01
CA GLY A 202 0.75 12.69 -21.15
C GLY A 202 1.53 12.64 -22.44
N GLU A 203 1.02 11.86 -23.39
CA GLU A 203 1.06 12.31 -24.77
C GLU A 203 0.15 13.53 -24.93
N LYS A 204 0.48 14.40 -25.88
CA LYS A 204 -0.33 15.57 -26.20
C LYS A 204 -1.44 15.13 -27.16
N GLU A 205 -2.68 15.39 -26.78
CA GLU A 205 -3.90 15.15 -27.57
C GLU A 205 -4.41 16.48 -28.13
N GLU A 206 -5.37 16.46 -29.06
CA GLU A 206 -5.99 17.68 -29.64
C GLU A 206 -6.51 18.63 -28.55
N ASN A 207 -7.03 18.07 -27.44
CA ASN A 207 -7.62 18.82 -26.31
C ASN A 207 -6.75 18.73 -25.03
N GLY A 208 -5.43 18.85 -25.15
CA GLY A 208 -4.51 18.99 -24.01
C GLY A 208 -3.56 17.81 -23.82
N TYR A 209 -3.33 17.40 -22.58
CA TYR A 209 -2.51 16.23 -22.25
C TYR A 209 -3.41 15.03 -21.93
N GLU A 210 -2.88 13.82 -22.02
CA GLU A 210 -3.58 12.59 -21.62
C GLU A 210 -4.03 12.65 -20.13
N TYR A 211 -3.20 13.23 -19.25
CA TYR A 211 -3.51 13.40 -17.84
C TYR A 211 -3.30 14.84 -17.35
N TYR A 212 -4.21 15.28 -16.48
CA TYR A 212 -4.18 16.58 -15.84
C TYR A 212 -4.74 16.49 -14.42
N ILE A 213 -4.16 17.23 -13.48
CA ILE A 213 -4.75 17.48 -12.16
C ILE A 213 -4.47 18.92 -11.73
N LYS A 214 -5.48 19.56 -11.15
CA LYS A 214 -5.36 20.86 -10.50
C LYS A 214 -6.29 20.96 -9.30
N GLY A 215 -5.80 21.53 -8.22
CA GLY A 215 -6.58 21.71 -6.98
C GLY A 215 -5.67 21.96 -5.77
N ASP A 216 -6.26 21.96 -4.59
CA ASP A 216 -5.58 22.25 -3.33
C ASP A 216 -5.36 20.98 -2.50
N VAL A 217 -4.18 20.89 -1.88
CA VAL A 217 -3.81 19.80 -0.97
C VAL A 217 -3.99 20.25 0.47
N LYS A 218 -4.56 19.39 1.31
CA LYS A 218 -4.63 19.58 2.77
C LYS A 218 -4.48 18.24 3.48
N ASN A 219 -3.71 18.21 4.57
CA ASN A 219 -3.31 16.99 5.26
C ASN A 219 -2.70 15.94 4.31
N HIS A 220 -1.89 16.40 3.34
CA HIS A 220 -1.28 15.58 2.29
C HIS A 220 -2.25 14.89 1.31
N LEU A 221 -3.53 15.23 1.35
CA LEU A 221 -4.58 14.64 0.52
C LEU A 221 -5.29 15.72 -0.29
N LYS A 222 -5.98 15.30 -1.36
CA LYS A 222 -6.84 16.20 -2.13
C LYS A 222 -7.95 16.78 -1.24
N SER A 223 -8.16 18.08 -1.31
CA SER A 223 -9.21 18.74 -0.55
C SER A 223 -9.84 19.89 -1.35
N GLY A 224 -11.14 20.09 -1.16
CA GLY A 224 -11.89 21.10 -1.90
C GLY A 224 -12.06 20.74 -3.36
N HIS A 225 -12.16 21.75 -4.19
CA HIS A 225 -12.44 21.60 -5.62
C HIS A 225 -11.21 21.16 -6.41
N TRP A 226 -11.40 20.20 -7.31
CA TRP A 226 -10.37 19.64 -8.18
C TRP A 226 -10.87 19.48 -9.62
N GLU A 227 -9.98 19.83 -10.56
CA GLU A 227 -10.11 19.58 -11.99
C GLU A 227 -9.15 18.44 -12.36
N GLU A 228 -9.65 17.39 -13.01
CA GLU A 228 -8.83 16.25 -13.44
C GLU A 228 -9.13 15.87 -14.89
N LYS A 229 -8.10 15.43 -15.62
CA LYS A 229 -8.26 14.68 -16.86
C LYS A 229 -7.62 13.31 -16.68
N ARG A 230 -8.42 12.25 -16.83
CA ARG A 230 -8.01 10.86 -16.55
C ARG A 230 -8.68 9.90 -17.52
N TYR A 231 -8.02 8.78 -17.82
CA TYR A 231 -8.61 7.72 -18.62
C TYR A 231 -9.85 7.13 -17.94
N SER A 232 -10.97 7.08 -18.66
CA SER A 232 -12.18 6.38 -18.25
C SER A 232 -12.37 5.12 -19.08
N PHE A 233 -12.51 3.99 -18.40
CA PHE A 233 -12.84 2.72 -19.06
C PHE A 233 -14.25 2.73 -19.66
N GLU A 234 -15.18 3.50 -19.09
CA GLU A 234 -16.54 3.60 -19.59
C GLU A 234 -16.57 4.28 -20.97
N TYR A 235 -15.86 5.38 -21.12
CA TYR A 235 -15.79 6.12 -22.37
C TYR A 235 -14.67 5.61 -23.29
N ASN A 236 -13.80 4.73 -22.79
CA ASN A 236 -12.61 4.22 -23.44
C ASN A 236 -11.69 5.36 -23.97
N ARG A 237 -11.58 6.44 -23.19
CA ARG A 237 -10.76 7.63 -23.48
C ARG A 237 -10.54 8.47 -22.23
N SER A 238 -9.63 9.43 -22.33
CA SER A 238 -9.43 10.46 -21.31
C SER A 238 -10.64 11.40 -21.24
N VAL A 239 -11.17 11.60 -20.04
CA VAL A 239 -12.32 12.48 -19.78
C VAL A 239 -11.95 13.54 -18.75
N TRP A 240 -12.59 14.70 -18.86
CA TRP A 240 -12.53 15.72 -17.82
C TRP A 240 -13.48 15.38 -16.69
N LEU A 241 -13.00 15.62 -15.47
CA LEU A 241 -13.68 15.40 -14.21
C LEU A 241 -13.53 16.68 -13.38
N ASP A 242 -14.61 17.15 -12.81
CA ASP A 242 -14.63 18.36 -12.00
C ASP A 242 -15.53 18.11 -10.78
N GLY A 243 -15.01 18.34 -9.58
CA GLY A 243 -15.78 18.14 -8.36
C GLY A 243 -14.98 18.33 -7.08
N ASP A 244 -15.59 17.98 -5.96
CA ASP A 244 -15.00 18.17 -4.63
C ASP A 244 -14.41 16.88 -4.03
N TYR A 245 -13.26 17.03 -3.37
CA TYR A 245 -12.70 16.07 -2.44
C TYR A 245 -12.85 16.53 -1.00
N ASN A 246 -13.20 15.59 -0.12
CA ASN A 246 -13.08 15.73 1.32
C ASN A 246 -12.02 14.75 1.84
N ASN A 247 -10.85 15.25 2.21
CA ASN A 247 -9.72 14.49 2.73
C ASN A 247 -9.36 13.26 1.86
N GLY A 248 -9.16 13.50 0.55
CA GLY A 248 -8.81 12.47 -0.43
C GLY A 248 -9.99 11.66 -0.98
N ILE A 249 -11.20 11.81 -0.41
CA ILE A 249 -12.39 11.05 -0.79
C ILE A 249 -13.34 11.92 -1.61
N ARG A 250 -13.83 11.43 -2.76
CA ARG A 250 -14.81 12.16 -3.57
C ARG A 250 -16.10 12.38 -2.79
N ASP A 251 -16.62 13.59 -2.84
CA ASP A 251 -17.86 13.97 -2.18
C ASP A 251 -18.64 14.97 -3.05
N LYS A 252 -19.94 15.07 -2.83
CA LYS A 252 -20.85 15.95 -3.60
C LYS A 252 -20.86 15.62 -5.10
N GLU A 253 -21.26 16.59 -5.93
CA GLU A 253 -21.41 16.42 -7.36
C GLU A 253 -20.06 16.43 -8.08
N TRP A 254 -19.95 15.55 -9.07
CA TRP A 254 -18.80 15.39 -9.94
C TRP A 254 -19.27 15.40 -11.39
N ASN A 255 -18.88 16.44 -12.12
CA ASN A 255 -19.16 16.63 -13.54
C ASN A 255 -18.17 15.82 -14.37
N ILE A 256 -18.66 15.18 -15.43
CA ILE A 256 -17.88 14.31 -16.32
C ILE A 256 -18.11 14.77 -17.76
N SER A 257 -17.02 15.15 -18.41
CA SER A 257 -17.02 15.73 -19.77
C SER A 257 -16.01 15.01 -20.68
N PRO A 258 -16.44 14.04 -21.49
CA PRO A 258 -15.58 13.36 -22.45
C PRO A 258 -15.11 14.27 -23.60
N GLU A 259 -15.99 15.14 -24.09
CA GLU A 259 -15.75 16.01 -25.26
C GLU A 259 -15.87 17.51 -24.94
N GLY A 260 -15.83 17.88 -23.66
CA GLY A 260 -15.89 19.27 -23.18
C GLY A 260 -17.21 19.62 -22.51
N ALA A 261 -18.35 19.37 -23.16
CA ALA A 261 -19.66 19.51 -22.52
C ALA A 261 -19.85 18.44 -21.43
N VAL A 262 -20.55 18.80 -20.34
CA VAL A 262 -20.88 17.85 -19.28
C VAL A 262 -21.94 16.88 -19.80
N GLU A 263 -21.62 15.60 -19.82
CA GLU A 263 -22.54 14.54 -20.23
C GLU A 263 -23.15 13.80 -19.04
N LYS A 264 -22.44 13.80 -17.92
CA LYS A 264 -22.82 13.04 -16.73
C LYS A 264 -22.41 13.76 -15.46
N ILE A 265 -23.29 13.70 -14.47
CA ILE A 265 -23.03 14.18 -13.11
C ILE A 265 -23.22 13.02 -12.15
N ASN A 266 -22.21 12.72 -11.33
CA ASN A 266 -22.31 11.75 -10.25
C ASN A 266 -22.37 12.48 -8.91
N LEU A 267 -23.38 12.20 -8.10
CA LEU A 267 -23.41 12.60 -6.70
C LEU A 267 -22.70 11.53 -5.87
N TYR A 268 -21.59 11.92 -5.24
CA TYR A 268 -20.84 11.11 -4.31
C TYR A 268 -21.21 11.42 -2.87
N LYS A 269 -21.20 10.39 -2.02
CA LYS A 269 -21.21 10.52 -0.57
C LYS A 269 -20.17 9.57 0.00
N LYS A 270 -19.14 10.14 0.63
CA LYS A 270 -18.00 9.36 1.17
C LYS A 270 -17.42 8.37 0.15
N GLY A 271 -17.16 8.84 -1.07
CA GLY A 271 -16.50 8.06 -2.13
C GLY A 271 -17.41 7.10 -2.89
N SER A 272 -18.65 6.89 -2.43
CA SER A 272 -19.64 6.07 -3.13
C SER A 272 -20.58 6.92 -3.98
N ILE A 273 -20.86 6.48 -5.21
CA ILE A 273 -21.89 7.11 -6.04
C ILE A 273 -23.26 6.77 -5.44
N VAL A 274 -24.04 7.78 -5.11
CA VAL A 274 -25.41 7.62 -4.60
C VAL A 274 -26.48 7.98 -5.64
N LYS A 275 -26.13 8.79 -6.65
CA LYS A 275 -27.02 9.14 -7.76
C LYS A 275 -26.20 9.55 -8.98
N THR A 276 -26.75 9.28 -10.16
CA THR A 276 -26.21 9.72 -11.45
C THR A 276 -27.28 10.49 -12.20
N PHE A 277 -26.87 11.56 -12.87
CA PHE A 277 -27.71 12.42 -13.69
C PHE A 277 -27.07 12.61 -15.06
N SER A 278 -27.90 12.87 -16.06
CA SER A 278 -27.49 13.44 -17.34
C SER A 278 -28.06 14.85 -17.41
N PRO A 279 -27.23 15.88 -17.63
CA PRO A 279 -27.68 17.27 -17.75
C PRO A 279 -28.71 17.49 -18.87
#